data_AF-A0A6I3HPP3-F1
#
_entry.id   AF-A0A6I3HPP3-F1
#
_cell.length_a   1.000
_cell.length_b   1.000
_cell.length_c   1.000
_cell.angle_alpha   90.00
_cell.angle_beta   90.00
_cell.angle_gamma   90.00
#
_symmetry.space_group_name_H-M   'P 1'
#
loop_
_entity.id
_entity.type
_entity.pdbx_description
1 polymer ?
#
loop_
_entity_poly.entity_id
_entity_poly.type
_entity_poly.pdbx_seq_one_letter_code
_entity_poly.pdbx_strand_id
1 'polypeptide(L)' 'AKIEVMKRGDVRRAKLYYLRDRTGKAAKVREKRDF' A
#
# COMPACT_ATOMS: atom_id res chain seq x y z
N ALA A 1 8.47 -19.46 -9.02
CA ALA A 1 7.11 -18.86 -9.05
C ALA A 1 7.23 -17.42 -9.50
N LYS A 2 6.43 -16.98 -10.49
CA LYS A 2 6.40 -15.59 -10.95
C LYS A 2 5.43 -14.82 -10.06
N ILE A 3 5.84 -13.66 -9.54
CA ILE A 3 4.98 -12.79 -8.74
C ILE A 3 4.48 -11.68 -9.65
N GLU A 4 3.16 -11.55 -9.75
CA GLU A 4 2.52 -10.51 -10.55
C GLU A 4 2.00 -9.41 -9.62
N VAL A 5 2.38 -8.17 -9.91
CA VAL A 5 1.95 -7.01 -9.13
C VAL A 5 0.57 -6.59 -9.62
N MET A 6 -0.44 -6.78 -8.79
CA MET A 6 -1.82 -6.40 -9.13
C MET A 6 -2.02 -4.88 -9.12
N LYS A 7 -1.48 -4.18 -8.11
CA LYS A 7 -1.67 -2.73 -7.90
C LYS A 7 -0.47 -2.10 -7.23
N ARG A 8 -0.15 -0.85 -7.60
CA ARG A 8 0.92 -0.05 -6.96
C ARG A 8 0.30 0.96 -6.01
N GLY A 9 0.68 0.91 -4.74
CA GLY A 9 0.26 1.88 -3.73
C GLY A 9 1.24 3.04 -3.59
N ASP A 10 0.72 4.24 -3.35
CA ASP A 10 1.51 5.42 -2.98
C ASP A 10 1.72 5.44 -1.46
N VAL A 11 2.97 5.25 -1.03
CA VAL A 11 3.39 5.24 0.37
C VAL A 11 4.68 6.03 0.52
N ARG A 12 4.78 6.80 1.61
CA ARG A 12 5.98 7.59 1.92
C ARG A 12 7.02 6.83 2.74
N ARG A 13 6.60 5.80 3.48
CA ARG A 13 7.48 5.02 4.36
C ARG A 13 7.89 3.72 3.68
N ALA A 14 9.17 3.38 3.72
CA ALA A 14 9.68 2.10 3.19
C ALA A 14 9.12 0.88 3.95
N LYS A 15 8.89 1.02 5.26
CA LYS A 15 8.29 -0.02 6.11
C LYS A 15 6.89 0.40 6.56
N LEU A 16 5.90 -0.45 6.30
CA LEU A 16 4.47 -0.17 6.53
C LEU A 16 3.96 -0.73 7.87
N TYR A 17 4.78 -0.71 8.92
CA TYR A 17 4.36 -1.26 10.22
C TYR A 17 3.17 -0.52 10.83
N TYR A 18 2.99 0.76 10.50
CA TYR A 18 1.85 1.55 10.93
C TYR A 18 0.50 1.05 10.40
N LEU A 19 0.49 0.17 9.40
CA LEU A 19 -0.74 -0.47 8.92
C LEU A 19 -1.20 -1.60 9.85
N ARG A 20 -0.34 -2.13 10.73
CA ARG A 20 -0.70 -3.21 11.66
C ARG A 20 -1.76 -2.77 12.67
N ASP A 21 -1.69 -1.52 13.10
CA ASP A 21 -2.61 -0.95 14.09
C ASP A 21 -3.86 -0.32 13.43
N ARG A 22 -3.94 -0.30 12.08
CA ARG A 22 -5.03 0.33 11.34
C ARG A 22 -5.95 -0.72 10.72
N THR A 23 -7.25 -0.50 10.82
CA THR A 23 -8.27 -1.39 10.26
C THR A 23 -9.30 -0.64 9.43
N GLY A 24 -10.01 -1.38 8.58
CA GLY A 24 -11.08 -0.86 7.73
C GLY A 24 -10.62 0.28 6.82
N LYS A 25 -11.38 1.38 6.80
CA LYS A 25 -11.12 2.54 5.94
C LYS A 25 -9.76 3.20 6.22
N ALA A 26 -9.25 3.10 7.45
CA ALA A 26 -8.00 3.73 7.86
C ALA A 26 -6.74 3.01 7.33
N ALA A 27 -6.85 1.73 6.98
CA ALA A 27 -5.76 0.95 6.40
C ALA A 27 -5.63 1.10 4.88
N LYS A 28 -6.59 1.79 4.23
CA LYS A 28 -6.63 1.90 2.78
C LYS A 28 -5.51 2.81 2.26
N VAL A 29 -4.60 2.24 1.47
CA VAL A 29 -3.53 2.94 0.76
C VAL A 29 -4.05 3.44 -0.58
N ARG A 30 -3.64 4.65 -1.00
CA ARG A 30 -4.01 5.22 -2.31
C ARG A 30 -3.21 4.55 -3.41
N GLU A 31 -3.78 4.42 -4.60
CA GLU A 31 -3.03 3.93 -5.76
C GLU A 31 -2.04 5.01 -6.26
N LYS A 32 -0.86 4.57 -6.66
CA LYS A 32 0.16 5.44 -7.25
C LYS A 32 -0.28 5.80 -8.67
N ARG A 33 -0.67 7.05 -8.86
CA ARG A 33 -0.92 7.62 -10.19
C ARG A 33 0.40 8.15 -10.69
N ASP A 34 1.05 7.39 -11.55
CA ASP A 34 2.18 7.88 -12.34
C ASP A 34 1.56 8.76 -13.44
N PHE A 35 1.78 10.07 -13.36
CA PHE A 35 1.45 11.03 -14.42
C PHE A 35 2.66 11.21 -15.34
#